data_AF-A0A946AWD7-F1
#
_entry.id   AF-A0A946AWD7-F1
#
_cell.length_a   1.000
_cell.length_b   1.000
_cell.length_c   1.000
_cell.angle_alpha   90.00
_cell.angle_beta   90.00
_cell.angle_gamma   90.00
#
_symmetry.space_group_name_H-M   'P 1'
#
loop_
_entity.id
_entity.type
_entity.pdbx_description
1 polymer ?
#
loop_
_entity_poly.entity_id
_entity_poly.type
_entity_poly.pdbx_seq_one_letter_code
_entity_poly.pdbx_strand_id
1 'polypeptide(L)'
;MKVLRSYLTICNVSFFTVFFLYAGQTQANNTKERTPFEKLVLGSKLAEFKPGSGVIFVEQNPSKLKIIRFALSKFRLSEIIIADKETNKPTHYLFSQRKIKKPQIEFRKINPTKYRLRIHGANGDFPIIFSETFNSGWKAYLLPWTSHPLSPPSKTPLELLSKYNVSEENMHIQASSEELKDFLSLGWVTELNKNSNEITLDRLVTDLKNIGKPEKANKIEFISKNYFGSIQNNNLPANQIQETWFPRKIIFKCVENEKIITDCLLKSPLDKTAKSTISSKALQWPDSLHWEINSFANSWWIKTSFIRSLPAAKKMDTGYYQLNSNGTIDFEMVLEFWPQRLFYMGGIFSISLFFLCVAFLFLRSSFRLFNHKPKLPHQTIKP
;
A
#
# COMPACT_ATOMS: atom_id res chain seq x y z
N MET A 1 55.93 0.09 25.93
CA MET A 1 55.67 1.24 25.03
C MET A 1 55.89 0.94 23.52
N LYS A 2 56.06 -0.34 23.09
CA LYS A 2 56.22 -0.72 21.66
C LYS A 2 55.07 -1.52 21.05
N VAL A 3 54.04 -1.88 21.82
CA VAL A 3 52.90 -2.71 21.34
C VAL A 3 51.67 -1.87 20.95
N LEU A 4 51.68 -0.56 21.22
CA LEU A 4 50.54 0.33 20.92
C LEU A 4 50.57 0.94 19.51
N ARG A 5 51.61 0.66 18.70
CA ARG A 5 51.74 1.20 17.33
C ARG A 5 51.21 0.29 16.21
N SER A 6 50.88 -0.97 16.48
CA SER A 6 50.40 -1.90 15.43
C SER A 6 48.88 -2.08 15.36
N TYR A 7 48.10 -1.45 16.26
CA TYR A 7 46.63 -1.55 16.21
C TYR A 7 45.93 -0.31 15.64
N LEU A 8 46.69 0.73 15.25
CA LEU A 8 46.13 1.93 14.63
C LEU A 8 46.01 1.84 13.10
N THR A 9 46.50 0.76 12.48
CA THR A 9 46.55 0.63 11.01
C THR A 9 45.35 -0.12 10.40
N ILE A 10 44.40 -0.59 11.22
CA ILE A 10 43.23 -1.36 10.72
C ILE A 10 41.92 -0.54 10.73
N CYS A 11 41.96 0.72 11.17
CA CYS A 11 40.80 1.62 11.10
C CYS A 11 40.82 2.51 9.84
N ASN A 12 41.30 1.99 8.71
CA ASN A 12 40.87 2.49 7.40
C ASN A 12 39.49 1.91 7.13
N VAL A 13 38.50 2.39 7.89
CA VAL A 13 37.10 2.25 7.52
C VAL A 13 36.95 3.06 6.24
N SER A 14 37.01 2.38 5.10
CA SER A 14 36.61 2.92 3.82
C SER A 14 35.20 3.49 3.98
N PHE A 15 35.13 4.79 4.22
CA PHE A 15 33.95 5.60 3.98
C PHE A 15 33.69 5.49 2.48
N PHE A 16 32.96 4.44 2.09
CA PHE A 16 32.35 4.34 0.78
C PHE A 16 31.23 5.39 0.75
N THR A 17 31.62 6.64 0.50
CA THR A 17 30.72 7.70 0.10
C THR A 17 30.21 7.31 -1.28
N VAL A 18 29.12 6.52 -1.32
CA VAL A 18 28.37 6.26 -2.54
C VAL A 18 27.71 7.58 -2.93
N PHE A 19 28.45 8.41 -3.66
CA PHE A 19 27.90 9.54 -4.40
C PHE A 19 26.97 8.96 -5.45
N PHE A 20 25.66 8.94 -5.15
CA PHE A 20 24.63 8.83 -6.18
C PHE A 20 24.65 10.11 -7.00
N LEU A 21 25.51 10.14 -8.02
CA LEU A 21 25.46 11.10 -9.13
C LEU A 21 24.24 10.76 -10.01
N TYR A 22 23.05 11.17 -9.56
CA TYR A 22 21.93 11.50 -10.44
C TYR A 22 21.99 13.02 -10.65
N ALA A 23 21.89 13.61 -11.83
CA ALA A 23 21.62 13.14 -13.17
C ALA A 23 22.21 14.17 -14.14
N GLY A 24 22.69 13.71 -15.30
CA GLY A 24 22.93 14.62 -16.42
C GLY A 24 21.61 15.26 -16.83
N GLN A 25 21.52 16.59 -16.69
CA GLN A 25 20.49 17.37 -17.36
C GLN A 25 20.79 17.37 -18.86
N THR A 26 20.25 16.39 -19.58
CA THR A 26 20.12 16.49 -21.03
C THR A 26 19.25 17.70 -21.33
N GLN A 27 19.80 18.68 -22.05
CA GLN A 27 19.05 19.81 -22.61
C GLN A 27 17.94 19.26 -23.51
N ALA A 28 16.73 19.16 -22.95
CA ALA A 28 15.54 18.83 -23.70
C ALA A 28 15.14 20.07 -24.52
N ASN A 29 14.96 19.88 -25.82
CA ASN A 29 14.40 20.88 -26.72
C ASN A 29 13.12 21.49 -26.13
N ASN A 30 13.09 22.82 -26.09
CA ASN A 30 12.11 23.68 -25.42
C ASN A 30 10.71 23.70 -26.08
N THR A 31 10.22 22.58 -26.61
CA THR A 31 8.78 22.47 -26.85
C THR A 31 8.13 22.21 -25.51
N LYS A 32 7.46 23.23 -24.95
CA LYS A 32 6.71 23.15 -23.70
C LYS A 32 5.59 22.13 -23.87
N GLU A 33 5.88 20.87 -23.62
CA GLU A 33 4.88 19.82 -23.68
C GLU A 33 3.83 20.09 -22.60
N ARG A 34 2.54 19.97 -22.96
CA ARG A 34 1.46 20.13 -21.99
C ARG A 34 1.65 19.18 -20.82
N THR A 35 1.45 19.73 -19.63
CA THR A 35 1.45 18.96 -18.40
C THR A 35 0.36 17.87 -18.47
N PRO A 36 0.56 16.74 -17.79
CA PRO A 36 -0.47 15.71 -17.72
C PRO A 36 -1.84 16.25 -17.26
N PHE A 37 -1.85 17.23 -16.33
CA PHE A 37 -3.06 17.89 -15.86
C PHE A 37 -3.78 18.68 -16.97
N GLU A 38 -3.06 19.45 -17.78
CA GLU A 38 -3.65 20.16 -18.93
C GLU A 38 -4.27 19.19 -19.94
N LYS A 39 -3.61 18.05 -20.21
CA LYS A 39 -4.15 16.97 -21.04
C LYS A 39 -5.45 16.40 -20.46
N LEU A 40 -5.54 16.24 -19.13
CA LEU A 40 -6.76 15.82 -18.44
C LEU A 40 -7.89 16.85 -18.56
N VAL A 41 -7.59 18.13 -18.36
CA VAL A 41 -8.57 19.22 -18.49
C VAL A 41 -9.14 19.25 -19.91
N LEU A 42 -8.31 19.05 -20.94
CA LEU A 42 -8.77 18.92 -22.33
C LEU A 42 -9.66 17.68 -22.52
N GLY A 43 -9.21 16.54 -22.01
CA GLY A 43 -9.98 15.29 -22.06
C GLY A 43 -11.37 15.40 -21.40
N SER A 44 -11.47 16.12 -20.29
CA SER A 44 -12.74 16.32 -19.57
C SER A 44 -13.77 17.17 -20.33
N LYS A 45 -13.34 17.92 -21.36
CA LYS A 45 -14.22 18.74 -22.20
C LYS A 45 -14.79 17.95 -23.39
N LEU A 46 -14.35 16.72 -23.61
CA LEU A 46 -14.84 15.87 -24.69
C LEU A 46 -16.24 15.35 -24.37
N ALA A 47 -17.10 15.27 -25.38
CA ALA A 47 -18.50 14.83 -25.22
C ALA A 47 -18.60 13.38 -24.72
N GLU A 48 -17.56 12.57 -24.99
CA GLU A 48 -17.45 11.17 -24.59
C GLU A 48 -17.02 11.02 -23.13
N PHE A 49 -16.43 12.06 -22.53
CA PHE A 49 -16.09 12.03 -21.12
C PHE A 49 -17.35 12.03 -20.26
N LYS A 50 -17.52 10.98 -19.47
CA LYS A 50 -18.57 10.90 -18.47
C LYS A 50 -17.93 10.88 -17.08
N PRO A 51 -18.40 11.69 -16.12
CA PRO A 51 -17.94 11.57 -14.74
C PRO A 51 -18.00 10.13 -14.27
N GLY A 52 -16.86 9.62 -13.81
CA GLY A 52 -16.73 8.24 -13.36
C GLY A 52 -16.43 7.20 -14.44
N SER A 53 -16.34 7.57 -15.71
CA SER A 53 -15.59 6.84 -16.73
C SER A 53 -14.13 7.27 -16.64
N GLY A 54 -13.20 6.35 -16.39
CA GLY A 54 -11.77 6.68 -16.30
C GLY A 54 -11.22 7.05 -17.68
N VAL A 55 -10.31 8.03 -17.74
CA VAL A 55 -9.60 8.40 -18.97
C VAL A 55 -8.21 7.81 -18.91
N ILE A 56 -7.86 7.02 -19.93
CA ILE A 56 -6.51 6.47 -20.05
C ILE A 56 -5.83 7.13 -21.23
N PHE A 57 -4.65 7.69 -20.96
CA PHE A 57 -3.74 8.21 -21.97
C PHE A 57 -2.82 7.09 -22.40
N VAL A 58 -2.80 6.83 -23.71
CA VAL A 58 -2.00 5.75 -24.28
C VAL A 58 -0.50 6.03 -24.09
N GLU A 59 -0.11 7.28 -24.22
CA GLU A 59 1.29 7.75 -24.17
C GLU A 59 1.93 7.58 -22.80
N GLN A 60 1.14 7.57 -21.73
CA GLN A 60 1.62 7.34 -20.36
C GLN A 60 1.96 5.87 -20.10
N ASN A 61 1.39 4.96 -20.90
CA ASN A 61 1.46 3.53 -20.67
C ASN A 61 1.87 2.76 -21.94
N PRO A 62 2.94 3.14 -22.65
CA PRO A 62 3.25 2.62 -23.96
C PRO A 62 3.50 1.10 -23.93
N SER A 63 4.18 0.61 -22.89
CA SER A 63 4.44 -0.83 -22.71
C SER A 63 3.22 -1.64 -22.27
N LYS A 64 2.13 -0.99 -21.83
CA LYS A 64 0.93 -1.65 -21.30
C LYS A 64 -0.29 -1.48 -22.20
N LEU A 65 -0.17 -0.74 -23.31
CA LEU A 65 -1.29 -0.42 -24.20
C LEU A 65 -2.07 -1.65 -24.68
N LYS A 66 -1.37 -2.72 -25.08
CA LYS A 66 -2.02 -3.96 -25.53
C LYS A 66 -2.87 -4.59 -24.42
N ILE A 67 -2.35 -4.60 -23.20
CA ILE A 67 -3.03 -5.15 -22.01
C ILE A 67 -4.23 -4.28 -21.65
N ILE A 68 -4.08 -2.96 -21.68
CA ILE A 68 -5.15 -1.99 -21.42
C ILE A 68 -6.29 -2.17 -22.44
N ARG A 69 -5.97 -2.23 -23.73
CA ARG A 69 -6.95 -2.48 -24.80
C ARG A 69 -7.66 -3.81 -24.60
N PHE A 70 -6.92 -4.88 -24.26
CA PHE A 70 -7.52 -6.18 -23.95
C PHE A 70 -8.46 -6.10 -22.74
N ALA A 71 -8.02 -5.50 -21.63
CA ALA A 71 -8.80 -5.37 -20.41
C ALA A 71 -10.10 -4.59 -20.62
N LEU A 72 -10.04 -3.52 -21.41
CA LEU A 72 -11.17 -2.63 -21.65
C LEU A 72 -12.05 -3.04 -22.85
N SER A 73 -11.60 -3.95 -23.71
CA SER A 73 -12.37 -4.44 -24.88
C SER A 73 -13.79 -4.88 -24.52
N LYS A 74 -13.96 -5.52 -23.35
CA LYS A 74 -15.25 -5.96 -22.80
C LYS A 74 -16.25 -4.83 -22.54
N PHE A 75 -15.77 -3.59 -22.39
CA PHE A 75 -16.58 -2.42 -22.08
C PHE A 75 -16.86 -1.53 -23.28
N ARG A 76 -16.52 -1.99 -24.51
CA ARG A 76 -16.56 -1.20 -25.75
C ARG A 76 -15.72 0.07 -25.63
N LEU A 77 -14.51 0.01 -26.17
CA LEU A 77 -13.59 1.13 -26.19
C LEU A 77 -13.94 2.10 -27.30
N SER A 78 -13.90 3.40 -27.01
CA SER A 78 -13.71 4.44 -28.02
C SER A 78 -12.32 5.04 -27.85
N GLU A 79 -11.61 5.16 -28.96
CA GLU A 79 -10.32 5.84 -29.03
C GLU A 79 -10.53 7.17 -29.76
N ILE A 80 -10.14 8.27 -29.14
CA ILE A 80 -10.18 9.60 -29.74
C ILE A 80 -8.75 10.10 -29.83
N ILE A 81 -8.37 10.56 -31.01
CA ILE A 81 -7.04 11.13 -31.26
C ILE A 81 -7.22 12.64 -31.36
N ILE A 82 -6.53 13.38 -30.50
CA ILE A 82 -6.55 14.84 -30.50
C ILE A 82 -5.14 15.33 -30.82
N ALA A 83 -5.01 16.06 -31.92
CA ALA A 83 -3.79 16.78 -32.21
C ALA A 83 -3.67 17.95 -31.23
N ASP A 84 -2.58 17.95 -30.45
CA ASP A 84 -2.24 19.09 -29.62
C ASP A 84 -1.88 20.29 -30.50
N LYS A 85 -2.61 21.40 -30.37
CA LYS A 85 -2.43 22.58 -31.24
C LYS A 85 -1.03 23.21 -31.16
N GLU A 86 -0.33 23.05 -30.04
CA GLU A 86 0.97 23.69 -29.82
C GLU A 86 2.12 22.80 -30.30
N THR A 87 2.02 21.50 -30.04
CA THR A 87 3.09 20.54 -30.36
C THR A 87 2.84 19.76 -31.67
N ASN A 88 1.64 19.86 -32.22
CA ASN A 88 1.14 19.05 -33.34
C ASN A 88 1.26 17.53 -33.11
N LYS A 89 1.47 17.10 -31.86
CA LYS A 89 1.56 15.68 -31.50
C LYS A 89 0.15 15.13 -31.24
N PRO A 90 -0.21 13.98 -31.83
CA PRO A 90 -1.46 13.31 -31.50
C PRO A 90 -1.40 12.80 -30.05
N THR A 91 -2.48 12.98 -29.30
CA THR A 91 -2.72 12.36 -28.01
C THR A 91 -3.92 11.42 -28.15
N HIS A 92 -3.73 10.16 -27.80
CA HIS A 92 -4.73 9.11 -27.88
C HIS A 92 -5.43 8.94 -26.52
N TYR A 93 -6.71 9.23 -26.51
CA TYR A 93 -7.59 9.08 -25.36
C TYR A 93 -8.41 7.81 -25.51
N LEU A 94 -8.33 6.92 -24.52
CA LEU A 94 -9.17 5.74 -24.44
C LEU A 94 -10.30 5.96 -23.44
N PHE A 95 -11.53 5.77 -23.90
CA PHE A 95 -12.75 5.84 -23.10
C PHE A 95 -13.50 4.52 -23.12
N SER A 96 -14.14 4.20 -22.00
CA SER A 96 -15.09 3.10 -21.90
C SER A 96 -16.49 3.61 -22.23
N GLN A 97 -17.12 3.08 -23.28
CA GLN A 97 -18.49 3.45 -23.66
C GLN A 97 -19.52 2.85 -22.69
N ARG A 98 -19.24 1.67 -22.15
CA ARG A 98 -20.09 1.03 -21.13
C ARG A 98 -19.67 1.46 -19.73
N LYS A 99 -20.65 1.60 -18.85
CA LYS A 99 -20.42 1.89 -17.43
C LYS A 99 -19.74 0.68 -16.77
N ILE A 100 -18.56 0.90 -16.21
CA ILE A 100 -17.89 -0.08 -15.34
C ILE A 100 -18.64 -0.11 -14.01
N LYS A 101 -19.08 -1.28 -13.57
CA LYS A 101 -19.68 -1.45 -12.24
C LYS A 101 -18.60 -1.24 -11.19
N LYS A 102 -18.79 -0.25 -10.32
CA LYS A 102 -17.84 0.09 -9.26
C LYS A 102 -18.26 -0.60 -7.98
N PRO A 103 -17.35 -1.29 -7.28
CA PRO A 103 -17.60 -1.72 -5.91
C PRO A 103 -17.62 -0.51 -4.98
N GLN A 104 -18.09 -0.72 -3.75
CA GLN A 104 -17.85 0.22 -2.65
C GLN A 104 -16.47 -0.07 -2.07
N ILE A 105 -15.67 0.97 -1.84
CA ILE A 105 -14.35 0.85 -1.22
C ILE A 105 -14.42 1.44 0.18
N GLU A 106 -14.00 0.67 1.17
CA GLU A 106 -13.75 1.12 2.53
C GLU A 106 -12.23 1.16 2.70
N PHE A 107 -11.63 2.23 3.21
CA PHE A 107 -10.18 2.31 3.31
C PHE A 107 -9.69 3.01 4.56
N ARG A 108 -8.46 2.69 4.97
CA ARG A 108 -7.72 3.39 6.03
C ARG A 108 -6.37 3.81 5.51
N LYS A 109 -6.03 5.08 5.69
CA LYS A 109 -4.65 5.55 5.57
C LYS A 109 -3.91 5.13 6.82
N ILE A 110 -2.99 4.17 6.71
CA ILE A 110 -2.18 3.70 7.83
C ILE A 110 -1.04 4.69 8.08
N ASN A 111 -0.39 5.12 7.00
CA ASN A 111 0.62 6.17 6.97
C ASN A 111 0.72 6.72 5.53
N PRO A 112 1.56 7.75 5.24
CA PRO A 112 1.69 8.30 3.89
C PRO A 112 2.08 7.29 2.79
N THR A 113 2.68 6.17 3.17
CA THR A 113 3.21 5.13 2.26
C THR A 113 2.43 3.83 2.31
N LYS A 114 1.33 3.74 3.07
CA LYS A 114 0.57 2.49 3.25
C LYS A 114 -0.91 2.77 3.50
N TYR A 115 -1.73 2.13 2.69
CA TYR A 115 -3.19 2.20 2.74
C TYR A 115 -3.77 0.79 2.79
N ARG A 116 -4.85 0.61 3.54
CA ARG A 116 -5.63 -0.61 3.57
C ARG A 116 -6.98 -0.37 2.95
N LEU A 117 -7.44 -1.30 2.14
CA LEU A 117 -8.69 -1.24 1.41
C LEU A 117 -9.48 -2.52 1.67
N ARG A 118 -10.77 -2.40 1.93
CA ARG A 118 -11.77 -3.45 1.79
C ARG A 118 -12.68 -3.09 0.64
N ILE A 119 -12.79 -4.00 -0.30
CA ILE A 119 -13.60 -3.84 -1.50
C ILE A 119 -14.88 -4.62 -1.25
N HIS A 120 -16.02 -3.94 -1.32
CA HIS A 120 -17.34 -4.50 -1.05
C HIS A 120 -18.18 -4.56 -2.32
N GLY A 121 -18.88 -5.68 -2.51
CA GLY A 121 -19.86 -5.83 -3.58
C GLY A 121 -19.27 -5.94 -4.98
N ALA A 122 -18.02 -6.43 -5.12
CA ALA A 122 -17.38 -6.48 -6.42
C ALA A 122 -18.06 -7.49 -7.37
N ASN A 123 -18.54 -6.98 -8.51
CA ASN A 123 -19.33 -7.72 -9.49
C ASN A 123 -18.89 -7.40 -10.94
N GLY A 124 -17.66 -7.77 -11.28
CA GLY A 124 -17.05 -7.52 -12.58
C GLY A 124 -15.60 -7.09 -12.45
N ASP A 125 -14.92 -6.91 -13.58
CA ASP A 125 -13.56 -6.37 -13.60
C ASP A 125 -13.64 -4.83 -13.48
N PHE A 126 -12.73 -4.21 -12.73
CA PHE A 126 -12.75 -2.76 -12.51
C PHE A 126 -11.35 -2.23 -12.17
N PRO A 127 -11.07 -0.94 -12.44
CA PRO A 127 -9.86 -0.29 -11.95
C PRO A 127 -10.06 0.21 -10.51
N ILE A 128 -9.08 -0.05 -9.64
CA ILE A 128 -8.88 0.76 -8.43
C ILE A 128 -8.10 2.00 -8.86
N ILE A 129 -8.55 3.18 -8.46
CA ILE A 129 -7.87 4.45 -8.72
C ILE A 129 -7.41 5.01 -7.38
N PHE A 130 -6.13 5.32 -7.29
CA PHE A 130 -5.48 5.84 -6.10
C PHE A 130 -4.89 7.21 -6.41
N SER A 131 -5.53 8.25 -5.86
CA SER A 131 -5.30 9.66 -6.19
C SER A 131 -3.98 10.25 -5.65
N GLU A 132 -2.98 9.42 -5.37
CA GLU A 132 -1.59 9.86 -5.18
C GLU A 132 -0.86 9.90 -6.53
N THR A 133 0.17 10.75 -6.62
CA THR A 133 1.02 10.83 -7.81
C THR A 133 1.57 9.47 -8.23
N PHE A 134 1.50 9.19 -9.53
CA PHE A 134 1.89 7.92 -10.11
C PHE A 134 3.34 7.63 -9.80
N ASN A 135 3.58 6.44 -9.27
CA ASN A 135 4.93 5.93 -9.08
C ASN A 135 4.90 4.41 -9.15
N SER A 136 5.77 3.83 -9.99
CA SER A 136 5.89 2.38 -10.17
C SER A 136 6.31 1.61 -8.91
N GLY A 137 6.80 2.32 -7.88
CA GLY A 137 7.12 1.81 -6.55
C GLY A 137 5.89 1.52 -5.69
N TRP A 138 4.71 2.08 -6.00
CA TRP A 138 3.46 1.66 -5.36
C TRP A 138 3.06 0.27 -5.81
N LYS A 139 2.76 -0.61 -4.85
CA LYS A 139 2.36 -1.99 -5.09
C LYS A 139 1.04 -2.27 -4.40
N ALA A 140 0.23 -3.11 -5.02
CA ALA A 140 -1.00 -3.62 -4.45
C ALA A 140 -0.82 -5.08 -4.01
N TYR A 141 -1.34 -5.43 -2.84
CA TYR A 141 -1.24 -6.75 -2.25
C TYR A 141 -2.63 -7.24 -1.87
N LEU A 142 -3.04 -8.39 -2.37
CA LEU A 142 -4.25 -9.08 -1.93
C LEU A 142 -3.94 -9.85 -0.65
N LEU A 143 -4.74 -9.63 0.39
CA LEU A 143 -4.56 -10.27 1.69
C LEU A 143 -5.62 -11.35 1.91
N PRO A 144 -5.36 -12.34 2.79
CA PRO A 144 -6.43 -13.15 3.33
C PRO A 144 -7.48 -12.26 3.99
N TRP A 145 -8.74 -12.53 3.71
CA TRP A 145 -9.88 -11.89 4.32
C TRP A 145 -9.92 -12.23 5.81
N THR A 146 -9.73 -11.21 6.64
CA THR A 146 -9.73 -11.33 8.10
C THR A 146 -10.92 -10.66 8.76
N SER A 147 -11.82 -10.01 8.00
CA SER A 147 -13.00 -9.43 8.64
C SER A 147 -13.92 -10.56 9.06
N HIS A 148 -14.06 -10.74 10.37
CA HIS A 148 -15.25 -11.39 10.88
C HIS A 148 -16.42 -10.43 10.60
N PRO A 149 -17.56 -10.92 10.07
CA PRO A 149 -18.78 -10.13 10.16
C PRO A 149 -18.90 -9.70 11.62
N LEU A 150 -19.27 -8.44 11.89
CA LEU A 150 -19.60 -7.98 13.24
C LEU A 150 -20.51 -9.05 13.84
N SER A 151 -19.95 -9.90 14.70
CA SER A 151 -20.62 -11.10 15.20
C SER A 151 -21.84 -10.64 16.02
N PRO A 152 -22.86 -11.50 16.15
CA PRO A 152 -24.29 -11.18 16.07
C PRO A 152 -24.73 -10.01 16.97
N PRO A 153 -25.93 -9.41 16.75
CA PRO A 153 -26.39 -8.15 17.33
C PRO A 153 -26.63 -8.16 18.87
N SER A 154 -25.79 -8.82 19.65
CA SER A 154 -25.87 -8.89 21.12
C SER A 154 -25.30 -7.64 21.80
N LYS A 155 -24.48 -6.85 21.09
CA LYS A 155 -24.29 -5.41 21.37
C LYS A 155 -24.77 -4.69 20.13
N THR A 156 -25.98 -4.16 20.19
CA THR A 156 -26.65 -3.62 19.01
C THR A 156 -25.78 -2.55 18.36
N PRO A 157 -25.74 -2.47 17.01
CA PRO A 157 -25.16 -1.34 16.30
C PRO A 157 -25.57 0.03 16.91
N LEU A 158 -26.76 0.12 17.54
CA LEU A 158 -27.20 1.27 18.32
C LEU A 158 -26.27 1.65 19.49
N GLU A 159 -25.76 0.70 20.28
CA GLU A 159 -24.84 0.99 21.39
C GLU A 159 -23.47 1.49 20.93
N LEU A 160 -23.05 1.10 19.73
CA LEU A 160 -21.83 1.61 19.11
C LEU A 160 -22.10 2.98 18.48
N LEU A 161 -23.21 3.14 17.77
CA LEU A 161 -23.64 4.40 17.17
C LEU A 161 -23.84 5.50 18.23
N SER A 162 -24.26 5.18 19.45
CA SER A 162 -24.40 6.17 20.53
C SER A 162 -23.05 6.73 21.01
N LYS A 163 -21.93 6.05 20.72
CA LYS A 163 -20.56 6.53 20.99
C LYS A 163 -19.96 7.28 19.82
N TYR A 164 -20.64 7.30 18.68
CA TYR A 164 -20.18 7.97 17.49
C TYR A 164 -20.52 9.47 17.57
N ASN A 165 -19.48 10.29 17.69
CA ASN A 165 -19.62 11.75 17.73
C ASN A 165 -18.97 12.35 16.49
N VAL A 166 -19.73 13.20 15.79
CA VAL A 166 -19.22 14.03 14.69
C VAL A 166 -18.66 15.31 15.31
N SER A 167 -17.38 15.59 15.09
CA SER A 167 -16.81 16.87 15.54
C SER A 167 -17.27 18.00 14.61
N GLU A 168 -17.50 19.18 15.17
CA GLU A 168 -17.95 20.36 14.40
C GLU A 168 -17.02 20.65 13.22
N GLU A 169 -15.70 20.57 13.44
CA GLU A 169 -14.66 20.77 12.40
C GLU A 169 -14.77 19.79 11.23
N ASN A 170 -15.32 18.60 11.47
CA ASN A 170 -15.37 17.52 10.47
C ASN A 170 -16.76 17.33 9.86
N MET A 171 -17.77 18.11 10.23
CA MET A 171 -19.16 17.91 9.80
C MET A 171 -19.34 17.82 8.27
N HIS A 172 -18.48 18.49 7.51
CA HIS A 172 -18.53 18.44 6.04
C HIS A 172 -17.99 17.14 5.45
N ILE A 173 -17.05 16.47 6.14
CA ILE A 173 -16.30 15.32 5.64
C ILE A 173 -16.58 14.00 6.36
N GLN A 174 -16.99 14.07 7.62
CA GLN A 174 -17.33 12.92 8.46
C GLN A 174 -18.79 12.52 8.23
N ALA A 175 -19.05 11.23 8.18
CA ALA A 175 -20.41 10.70 8.08
C ALA A 175 -21.22 11.09 9.32
N SER A 176 -22.47 11.46 9.13
CA SER A 176 -23.46 11.57 10.22
C SER A 176 -23.80 10.20 10.81
N SER A 177 -24.43 10.17 11.98
CA SER A 177 -24.85 8.91 12.61
C SER A 177 -25.87 8.13 11.76
N GLU A 178 -26.73 8.83 11.00
CA GLU A 178 -27.68 8.18 10.08
C GLU A 178 -26.96 7.61 8.85
N GLU A 179 -26.04 8.37 8.23
CA GLU A 179 -25.21 7.84 7.14
C GLU A 179 -24.39 6.62 7.59
N LEU A 180 -23.83 6.65 8.80
CA LEU A 180 -23.07 5.52 9.33
C LEU A 180 -23.96 4.29 9.55
N LYS A 181 -25.18 4.48 10.06
CA LYS A 181 -26.18 3.41 10.20
C LYS A 181 -26.53 2.81 8.84
N ASP A 182 -26.70 3.65 7.81
CA ASP A 182 -26.91 3.18 6.43
C ASP A 182 -25.71 2.37 5.94
N PHE A 183 -24.48 2.86 6.13
CA PHE A 183 -23.27 2.15 5.72
C PHE A 183 -23.13 0.78 6.40
N LEU A 184 -23.48 0.68 7.68
CA LEU A 184 -23.49 -0.59 8.41
C LEU A 184 -24.55 -1.55 7.88
N SER A 185 -25.75 -1.04 7.59
CA SER A 185 -26.85 -1.85 7.03
C SER A 185 -26.51 -2.41 5.64
N LEU A 186 -25.76 -1.64 4.85
CA LEU A 186 -25.30 -2.01 3.51
C LEU A 186 -24.02 -2.86 3.53
N GLY A 187 -23.40 -3.06 4.70
CA GLY A 187 -22.13 -3.76 4.85
C GLY A 187 -20.92 -3.00 4.29
N TRP A 188 -21.03 -1.69 4.08
CA TRP A 188 -19.96 -0.84 3.53
C TRP A 188 -18.91 -0.46 4.57
N VAL A 189 -19.28 -0.51 5.84
CA VAL A 189 -18.37 -0.35 6.98
C VAL A 189 -18.34 -1.66 7.74
N THR A 190 -17.14 -2.21 7.89
CA THR A 190 -16.96 -3.56 8.44
C THR A 190 -16.49 -3.57 9.89
N GLU A 191 -15.85 -2.48 10.35
CA GLU A 191 -15.34 -2.36 11.72
C GLU A 191 -15.62 -0.97 12.30
N LEU A 192 -16.07 -0.93 13.55
CA LEU A 192 -16.30 0.33 14.28
C LEU A 192 -15.42 0.48 15.52
N ASN A 193 -14.85 -0.61 16.01
CA ASN A 193 -14.06 -0.58 17.24
C ASN A 193 -12.60 -0.87 16.93
N LYS A 194 -11.75 0.15 17.16
CA LYS A 194 -10.32 -0.03 17.11
C LYS A 194 -9.89 -0.91 18.28
N ASN A 195 -9.33 -2.08 17.97
CA ASN A 195 -8.66 -2.87 19.00
C ASN A 195 -7.56 -2.02 19.64
N SER A 196 -7.72 -1.73 20.93
CA SER A 196 -6.92 -0.76 21.70
C SER A 196 -5.45 -1.15 21.88
N ASN A 197 -5.01 -2.27 21.31
CA ASN A 197 -3.63 -2.78 21.39
C ASN A 197 -2.78 -2.42 20.16
N GLU A 198 -3.33 -1.71 19.18
CA GLU A 198 -2.57 -1.31 17.99
C GLU A 198 -1.59 -0.16 18.30
N ILE A 199 -0.29 -0.43 18.08
CA ILE A 199 0.79 0.55 18.22
C ILE A 199 1.00 1.21 16.86
N THR A 200 0.42 2.39 16.64
CA THR A 200 0.78 3.23 15.48
C THR A 200 1.87 4.24 15.86
N LEU A 201 2.63 4.74 14.88
CA LEU A 201 3.64 5.78 15.14
C LEU A 201 3.01 7.04 15.75
N ASP A 202 1.84 7.45 15.24
CA ASP A 202 1.08 8.58 15.79
C ASP A 202 0.68 8.34 17.24
N ARG A 203 0.31 7.10 17.59
CA ARG A 203 0.02 6.71 18.97
C ARG A 203 1.27 6.73 19.84
N LEU A 204 2.42 6.25 19.36
CA LEU A 204 3.67 6.36 20.12
C LEU A 204 4.02 7.83 20.39
N VAL A 205 3.86 8.71 19.40
CA VAL A 205 4.10 10.16 19.56
C VAL A 205 3.08 10.80 20.50
N THR A 206 1.82 10.38 20.43
CA THR A 206 0.73 10.92 21.26
C THR A 206 0.81 10.41 22.70
N ASP A 207 1.13 9.13 22.91
CA ASP A 207 1.34 8.50 24.22
C ASP A 207 2.56 9.13 24.92
N LEU A 208 3.62 9.47 24.18
CA LEU A 208 4.77 10.23 24.71
C LEU A 208 4.39 11.67 25.11
N LYS A 209 3.43 12.29 24.42
CA LYS A 209 2.90 13.63 24.79
C LYS A 209 1.90 13.57 25.95
N ASN A 210 1.22 12.45 26.13
CA ASN A 210 0.10 12.27 27.07
C ASN A 210 0.44 11.35 28.26
N ILE A 211 1.72 11.28 28.65
CA ILE A 211 2.18 10.55 29.85
C ILE A 211 1.40 11.08 31.07
N GLY A 212 0.31 10.41 31.44
CA GLY A 212 -0.56 10.79 32.55
C GLY A 212 -2.04 10.43 32.41
N LYS A 213 -2.56 10.19 31.20
CA LYS A 213 -3.98 9.77 31.01
C LYS A 213 -4.10 8.75 29.87
N PRO A 214 -4.04 7.43 30.14
CA PRO A 214 -4.44 6.45 29.15
C PRO A 214 -5.96 6.53 29.01
N GLU A 215 -6.46 7.27 28.00
CA GLU A 215 -7.87 7.16 27.59
C GLU A 215 -8.11 5.73 27.09
N LYS A 216 -8.63 4.89 27.98
CA LYS A 216 -9.08 3.53 27.65
C LYS A 216 -10.39 3.60 26.85
N ALA A 217 -10.25 3.23 25.58
CA ALA A 217 -11.05 2.25 24.83
C ALA A 217 -12.56 2.51 24.57
N ASN A 218 -12.92 2.31 23.29
CA ASN A 218 -14.25 2.34 22.66
C ASN A 218 -14.69 3.70 22.05
N LYS A 219 -13.77 4.55 21.63
CA LYS A 219 -14.10 5.66 20.74
C LYS A 219 -14.08 5.15 19.30
N ILE A 220 -15.18 5.32 18.58
CA ILE A 220 -15.23 5.12 17.14
C ILE A 220 -14.44 6.26 16.50
N GLU A 221 -13.39 5.93 15.75
CA GLU A 221 -12.59 6.90 15.02
C GLU A 221 -13.33 7.41 13.79
N PHE A 222 -12.74 8.41 13.14
CA PHE A 222 -13.28 9.08 11.96
C PHE A 222 -13.73 8.09 10.87
N ILE A 223 -14.96 8.28 10.41
CA ILE A 223 -15.54 7.63 9.23
C ILE A 223 -16.00 8.73 8.29
N SER A 224 -15.50 8.77 7.06
CA SER A 224 -15.89 9.81 6.10
C SER A 224 -17.28 9.55 5.53
N LYS A 225 -17.87 10.59 4.93
CA LYS A 225 -18.98 10.42 3.98
C LYS A 225 -18.55 9.53 2.81
N ASN A 226 -19.52 9.03 2.05
CA ASN A 226 -19.26 8.24 0.85
C ASN A 226 -18.92 9.17 -0.33
N TYR A 227 -17.63 9.26 -0.65
CA TYR A 227 -17.14 10.04 -1.79
C TYR A 227 -16.89 9.12 -2.99
N PHE A 228 -17.76 9.22 -3.99
CA PHE A 228 -17.63 8.46 -5.25
C PHE A 228 -17.52 6.94 -5.07
N GLY A 229 -18.19 6.38 -4.06
CA GLY A 229 -18.11 4.95 -3.74
C GLY A 229 -16.90 4.58 -2.89
N SER A 230 -16.32 5.55 -2.16
CA SER A 230 -15.21 5.34 -1.22
C SER A 230 -15.52 5.96 0.14
N ILE A 231 -15.30 5.20 1.21
CA ILE A 231 -15.46 5.61 2.60
C ILE A 231 -14.12 5.40 3.30
N GLN A 232 -13.57 6.46 3.89
CA GLN A 232 -12.45 6.32 4.80
C GLN A 232 -12.99 5.84 6.15
N ASN A 233 -12.47 4.74 6.67
CA ASN A 233 -12.77 4.22 7.99
C ASN A 233 -11.47 4.01 8.78
N ASN A 234 -11.18 4.91 9.73
CA ASN A 234 -9.98 4.81 10.55
C ASN A 234 -10.01 3.67 11.57
N ASN A 235 -11.16 2.98 11.71
CA ASN A 235 -11.32 1.84 12.60
C ASN A 235 -10.86 0.51 11.98
N LEU A 236 -10.65 0.44 10.65
CA LEU A 236 -10.05 -0.75 10.02
C LEU A 236 -8.71 -1.08 10.67
N PRO A 237 -8.27 -2.33 10.76
CA PRO A 237 -7.00 -2.63 11.41
C PRO A 237 -5.84 -2.05 10.57
N ALA A 238 -4.77 -1.56 11.19
CA ALA A 238 -3.56 -1.17 10.49
C ALA A 238 -2.61 -2.36 10.24
N ASN A 239 -2.79 -3.47 10.99
CA ASN A 239 -1.93 -4.67 11.05
C ASN A 239 -0.42 -4.36 11.17
N GLN A 240 0.38 -5.43 11.15
CA GLN A 240 1.83 -5.38 11.22
C GLN A 240 2.45 -4.77 9.95
N ILE A 241 3.52 -4.00 10.15
CA ILE A 241 4.32 -3.37 9.08
C ILE A 241 4.86 -4.42 8.09
N GLN A 242 5.09 -5.65 8.55
CA GLN A 242 5.74 -6.73 7.79
C GLN A 242 4.76 -7.61 7.00
N GLU A 243 3.44 -7.40 7.10
CA GLU A 243 2.44 -8.33 6.52
C GLU A 243 2.57 -8.50 5.00
N THR A 244 3.17 -7.54 4.32
CA THR A 244 3.38 -7.50 2.87
C THR A 244 4.84 -7.77 2.48
N TRP A 245 5.72 -8.04 3.45
CA TRP A 245 7.13 -8.38 3.21
C TRP A 245 7.21 -9.80 2.65
N PHE A 246 8.05 -10.00 1.62
CA PHE A 246 8.16 -11.27 0.90
C PHE A 246 6.81 -11.84 0.42
N PRO A 247 6.02 -11.04 -0.33
CA PRO A 247 4.73 -11.47 -0.83
C PRO A 247 4.91 -12.50 -1.95
N ARG A 248 3.95 -13.42 -2.10
CA ARG A 248 3.93 -14.31 -3.26
C ARG A 248 3.49 -13.52 -4.48
N LYS A 249 4.21 -13.63 -5.60
CA LYS A 249 3.88 -12.87 -6.81
C LYS A 249 2.80 -13.60 -7.62
N ILE A 250 1.71 -12.91 -7.93
CA ILE A 250 0.75 -13.40 -8.91
C ILE A 250 1.41 -13.32 -10.30
N ILE A 251 1.37 -14.41 -11.05
CA ILE A 251 1.97 -14.46 -12.38
C ILE A 251 0.90 -14.05 -13.40
N PHE A 252 1.15 -12.99 -14.14
CA PHE A 252 0.33 -12.58 -15.28
C PHE A 252 1.02 -12.97 -16.57
N LYS A 253 0.36 -13.80 -17.38
CA LYS A 253 0.86 -14.19 -18.71
C LYS A 253 -0.23 -13.93 -19.74
N CYS A 254 0.15 -13.30 -20.84
CA CYS A 254 -0.71 -13.14 -21.99
C CYS A 254 -0.14 -13.97 -23.15
N VAL A 255 -1.05 -14.58 -23.92
CA VAL A 255 -0.72 -15.19 -25.21
C VAL A 255 -0.85 -14.10 -26.26
N GLU A 256 0.18 -13.95 -27.07
CA GLU A 256 0.25 -12.96 -28.14
C GLU A 256 0.32 -13.67 -29.49
N ASN A 257 -0.64 -13.38 -30.36
CA ASN A 257 -0.66 -13.83 -31.75
C ASN A 257 -0.63 -12.60 -32.65
N GLU A 258 0.38 -12.47 -33.51
CA GLU A 258 0.44 -11.45 -34.57
C GLU A 258 0.09 -10.01 -34.09
N LYS A 259 0.66 -9.60 -32.95
CA LYS A 259 0.47 -8.29 -32.29
C LYS A 259 -0.87 -8.09 -31.56
N ILE A 260 -1.75 -9.09 -31.55
CA ILE A 260 -3.01 -9.08 -30.80
C ILE A 260 -2.87 -9.97 -29.56
N ILE A 261 -3.25 -9.43 -28.41
CA ILE A 261 -3.41 -10.23 -27.20
C ILE A 261 -4.75 -10.96 -27.28
N THR A 262 -4.71 -12.29 -27.31
CA THR A 262 -5.90 -13.13 -27.44
C THR A 262 -6.41 -13.62 -26.10
N ASP A 263 -5.50 -13.90 -25.17
CA ASP A 263 -5.83 -14.33 -23.81
C ASP A 263 -4.80 -13.83 -22.80
N CYS A 264 -5.26 -13.51 -21.59
CA CYS A 264 -4.41 -13.13 -20.48
C CYS A 264 -4.87 -13.82 -19.20
N LEU A 265 -4.05 -14.76 -18.73
CA LEU A 265 -4.31 -15.58 -17.57
C LEU A 265 -3.51 -15.07 -16.36
N LEU A 266 -4.20 -14.97 -15.23
CA LEU A 266 -3.59 -14.80 -13.92
C LEU A 266 -3.43 -16.18 -13.29
N LYS A 267 -2.20 -16.55 -12.93
CA LYS A 267 -1.90 -17.80 -12.23
C LYS A 267 -1.58 -17.49 -10.77
N SER A 268 -2.30 -18.17 -9.88
CA SER A 268 -2.07 -18.05 -8.44
C SER A 268 -0.77 -18.75 -8.07
N PRO A 269 0.08 -18.13 -7.20
CA PRO A 269 1.26 -18.78 -6.65
C PRO A 269 0.92 -19.75 -5.51
N LEU A 270 -0.36 -19.96 -5.22
CA LEU A 270 -0.85 -20.94 -4.25
C LEU A 270 -0.81 -22.34 -4.86
N ASP A 271 0.38 -22.81 -5.24
CA ASP A 271 0.56 -24.23 -5.60
C ASP A 271 0.74 -25.07 -4.32
N LYS A 272 0.17 -26.29 -4.32
CA LYS A 272 0.06 -27.17 -3.14
C LYS A 272 1.41 -27.69 -2.63
N THR A 273 2.49 -27.49 -3.39
CA THR A 273 3.81 -28.07 -3.14
C THR A 273 4.79 -27.10 -2.47
N ALA A 274 4.48 -25.81 -2.38
CA ALA A 274 5.39 -24.80 -1.85
C ALA A 274 5.34 -24.74 -0.30
N LYS A 275 6.11 -25.62 0.37
CA LYS A 275 6.43 -25.55 1.81
C LYS A 275 7.36 -24.37 2.14
N SER A 276 6.98 -23.14 1.80
CA SER A 276 7.72 -21.96 2.23
C SER A 276 7.23 -21.51 3.61
N THR A 277 8.06 -21.74 4.63
CA THR A 277 7.83 -21.40 6.05
C THR A 277 7.96 -19.91 6.38
N ILE A 278 8.46 -19.09 5.44
CA ILE A 278 8.79 -17.66 5.66
C ILE A 278 7.94 -16.72 4.76
N SER A 279 7.16 -17.28 3.82
CA SER A 279 6.34 -16.50 2.90
C SER A 279 5.16 -15.85 3.60
N SER A 280 5.03 -14.52 3.48
CA SER A 280 3.79 -13.82 3.78
C SER A 280 2.61 -14.46 3.04
N LYS A 281 1.42 -14.42 3.66
CA LYS A 281 0.15 -14.82 3.02
C LYS A 281 -0.32 -13.78 1.97
N ALA A 282 0.32 -12.62 1.88
CA ALA A 282 0.01 -11.59 0.91
C ALA A 282 0.37 -12.04 -0.52
N LEU A 283 -0.52 -11.76 -1.46
CA LEU A 283 -0.29 -11.98 -2.89
C LEU A 283 -0.06 -10.62 -3.56
N GLN A 284 1.13 -10.39 -4.11
CA GLN A 284 1.42 -9.17 -4.85
C GLN A 284 0.68 -9.19 -6.19
N TRP A 285 -0.11 -8.14 -6.42
CA TRP A 285 -0.79 -7.92 -7.69
C TRP A 285 0.22 -7.61 -8.81
N PRO A 286 0.02 -8.10 -10.04
CA PRO A 286 1.02 -7.93 -11.10
C PRO A 286 1.22 -6.47 -11.52
N ASP A 287 2.48 -6.06 -11.66
CA ASP A 287 2.86 -4.71 -12.10
C ASP A 287 2.40 -4.40 -13.54
N SER A 288 2.15 -5.43 -14.35
CA SER A 288 1.57 -5.31 -15.69
C SER A 288 0.12 -4.81 -15.68
N LEU A 289 -0.57 -4.94 -14.55
CA LEU A 289 -1.92 -4.45 -14.32
C LEU A 289 -1.95 -3.16 -13.48
N HIS A 290 -0.79 -2.60 -13.16
CA HIS A 290 -0.63 -1.29 -12.54
C HIS A 290 -0.34 -0.27 -13.64
N TRP A 291 -1.05 0.84 -13.73
CA TRP A 291 -0.77 1.88 -14.72
C TRP A 291 -1.17 3.25 -14.23
N GLU A 292 -0.69 4.26 -14.95
CA GLU A 292 -1.10 5.64 -14.73
C GLU A 292 -2.50 5.88 -15.33
N ILE A 293 -3.38 6.50 -14.57
CA ILE A 293 -4.72 6.92 -15.02
C ILE A 293 -4.93 8.40 -14.69
N ASN A 294 -5.79 9.08 -15.46
CA ASN A 294 -6.09 10.49 -15.26
C ASN A 294 -4.82 11.36 -15.21
N SER A 295 -3.75 10.97 -15.90
CA SER A 295 -2.52 11.76 -15.98
C SER A 295 -1.72 11.99 -14.69
N PHE A 296 -2.11 11.37 -13.59
CA PHE A 296 -1.34 11.51 -12.35
C PHE A 296 -1.58 10.37 -11.38
N ALA A 297 -2.69 9.65 -11.47
CA ALA A 297 -3.10 8.72 -10.43
C ALA A 297 -2.54 7.32 -10.68
N ASN A 298 -2.27 6.60 -9.60
CA ASN A 298 -1.99 5.18 -9.68
C ASN A 298 -3.29 4.41 -9.92
N SER A 299 -3.24 3.35 -10.73
CA SER A 299 -4.39 2.47 -10.92
C SER A 299 -4.00 1.01 -11.04
N TRP A 300 -4.82 0.13 -10.47
CA TRP A 300 -4.69 -1.32 -10.65
C TRP A 300 -5.95 -1.90 -11.25
N TRP A 301 -5.81 -2.65 -12.34
CA TRP A 301 -6.92 -3.38 -12.92
C TRP A 301 -7.17 -4.69 -12.17
N ILE A 302 -8.35 -4.80 -11.59
CA ILE A 302 -8.76 -5.94 -10.77
C ILE A 302 -9.61 -6.89 -11.61
N LYS A 303 -9.15 -8.14 -11.72
CA LYS A 303 -9.91 -9.23 -12.32
C LYS A 303 -10.62 -10.04 -11.23
N THR A 304 -11.92 -9.84 -11.07
CA THR A 304 -12.68 -10.54 -10.01
C THR A 304 -12.81 -12.03 -10.26
N SER A 305 -12.82 -12.44 -11.54
CA SER A 305 -12.77 -13.85 -11.94
C SER A 305 -11.54 -14.58 -11.38
N PHE A 306 -10.37 -13.92 -11.37
CA PHE A 306 -9.17 -14.49 -10.76
C PHE A 306 -9.30 -14.58 -9.23
N ILE A 307 -9.82 -13.54 -8.57
CA ILE A 307 -10.01 -13.58 -7.11
C ILE A 307 -10.94 -14.74 -6.71
N ARG A 308 -12.01 -14.99 -7.49
CA ARG A 308 -12.91 -16.14 -7.30
C ARG A 308 -12.25 -17.51 -7.47
N SER A 309 -11.11 -17.58 -8.16
CA SER A 309 -10.33 -18.82 -8.30
C SER A 309 -9.46 -19.12 -7.07
N LEU A 310 -9.29 -18.15 -6.18
CA LEU A 310 -8.56 -18.34 -4.91
C LEU A 310 -9.45 -19.02 -3.86
N PRO A 311 -8.88 -19.51 -2.75
CA PRO A 311 -9.69 -20.04 -1.66
C PRO A 311 -10.63 -18.98 -1.07
N ALA A 312 -11.93 -19.26 -1.03
CA ALA A 312 -12.92 -18.43 -0.35
C ALA A 312 -12.76 -18.52 1.18
N ALA A 313 -13.05 -17.43 1.89
CA ALA A 313 -13.08 -17.39 3.34
C ALA A 313 -14.24 -18.23 3.87
N LYS A 314 -13.97 -19.06 4.87
CA LYS A 314 -14.97 -19.87 5.58
C LYS A 314 -14.89 -19.54 7.07
N LYS A 315 -15.93 -19.89 7.85
CA LYS A 315 -16.04 -19.54 9.29
C LYS A 315 -14.76 -19.81 10.11
N MET A 316 -14.02 -20.88 9.80
CA MET A 316 -12.79 -21.25 10.52
C MET A 316 -11.51 -21.16 9.69
N ASP A 317 -11.61 -20.89 8.38
CA ASP A 317 -10.46 -20.88 7.46
C ASP A 317 -10.30 -19.51 6.79
N THR A 318 -9.08 -18.98 6.86
CA THR A 318 -8.72 -17.75 6.15
C THR A 318 -8.67 -18.00 4.64
N GLY A 319 -9.58 -17.38 3.88
CA GLY A 319 -9.53 -17.31 2.42
C GLY A 319 -9.20 -15.90 1.95
N TYR A 320 -9.19 -15.64 0.65
CA TYR A 320 -8.85 -14.33 0.06
C TYR A 320 -10.05 -13.45 -0.26
N TYR A 321 -11.25 -14.02 -0.23
CA TYR A 321 -12.48 -13.27 -0.50
C TYR A 321 -13.66 -13.90 0.24
N GLN A 322 -14.68 -13.10 0.50
CA GLN A 322 -15.98 -13.53 0.98
C GLN A 322 -17.00 -13.48 -0.17
N LEU A 323 -17.81 -14.54 -0.32
CA LEU A 323 -18.90 -14.57 -1.28
C LEU A 323 -20.19 -14.10 -0.61
N ASN A 324 -20.83 -13.09 -1.20
CA ASN A 324 -22.08 -12.53 -0.72
C ASN A 324 -23.28 -13.31 -1.26
N SER A 325 -24.42 -13.20 -0.58
CA SER A 325 -25.69 -13.84 -0.98
C SER A 325 -26.16 -13.41 -2.39
N ASN A 326 -25.86 -12.17 -2.78
CA ASN A 326 -26.15 -11.62 -4.11
C ASN A 326 -25.12 -12.03 -5.19
N GLY A 327 -24.18 -12.92 -4.88
CA GLY A 327 -23.14 -13.41 -5.78
C GLY A 327 -21.95 -12.48 -5.98
N THR A 328 -21.97 -11.27 -5.40
CA THR A 328 -20.79 -10.37 -5.37
C THR A 328 -19.71 -10.89 -4.42
N ILE A 329 -18.51 -10.34 -4.50
CA ILE A 329 -17.42 -10.71 -3.59
C ILE A 329 -16.86 -9.51 -2.85
N ASP A 330 -16.44 -9.77 -1.61
CA ASP A 330 -15.70 -8.83 -0.79
C ASP A 330 -14.28 -9.35 -0.59
N PHE A 331 -13.29 -8.47 -0.58
CA PHE A 331 -11.89 -8.85 -0.38
C PHE A 331 -11.06 -7.69 0.15
N GLU A 332 -9.88 -8.02 0.70
CA GLU A 332 -9.00 -7.05 1.33
C GLU A 332 -7.71 -6.87 0.52
N MET A 333 -7.31 -5.61 0.35
CA MET A 333 -6.06 -5.23 -0.29
C MET A 333 -5.27 -4.22 0.55
N VAL A 334 -3.95 -4.25 0.40
CA VAL A 334 -3.06 -3.20 0.89
C VAL A 334 -2.34 -2.56 -0.28
N LEU A 335 -2.33 -1.23 -0.32
CA LEU A 335 -1.47 -0.45 -1.20
C LEU A 335 -0.28 0.03 -0.38
N GLU A 336 0.94 -0.24 -0.83
CA GLU A 336 2.15 0.18 -0.12
C GLU A 336 3.26 0.61 -1.07
N PHE A 337 3.96 1.66 -0.69
CA PHE A 337 5.13 2.16 -1.40
C PHE A 337 6.35 1.30 -1.06
N TRP A 338 6.71 0.39 -1.96
CA TRP A 338 7.76 -0.61 -1.72
C TRP A 338 9.13 -0.02 -1.32
N PRO A 339 9.61 1.10 -1.92
CA PRO A 339 10.90 1.68 -1.53
C PRO A 339 11.00 2.07 -0.05
N GLN A 340 9.88 2.37 0.61
CA GLN A 340 9.86 2.67 2.04
C GLN A 340 10.40 1.52 2.90
N ARG A 341 10.30 0.28 2.42
CA ARG A 341 10.84 -0.90 3.14
C ARG A 341 12.35 -0.90 3.21
N LEU A 342 13.03 -0.39 2.18
CA LEU A 342 14.48 -0.29 2.17
C LEU A 342 14.96 0.66 3.27
N PHE A 343 14.21 1.74 3.51
CA PHE A 343 14.48 2.66 4.61
C PHE A 343 14.36 1.95 5.98
N TYR A 344 13.28 1.17 6.18
CA TYR A 344 13.11 0.39 7.43
C TYR A 344 14.22 -0.66 7.62
N MET A 345 14.57 -1.40 6.56
CA MET A 345 15.68 -2.36 6.62
C MET A 345 17.01 -1.68 6.94
N GLY A 346 17.31 -0.57 6.26
CA GLY A 346 18.52 0.23 6.51
C GLY A 346 18.60 0.74 7.95
N GLY A 347 17.48 1.19 8.51
CA GLY A 347 17.37 1.58 9.92
C GLY A 347 17.66 0.42 10.87
N ILE A 348 17.06 -0.75 10.66
CA ILE A 348 17.30 -1.96 11.47
C ILE A 348 18.77 -2.37 11.40
N PHE A 349 19.36 -2.41 10.20
CA PHE A 349 20.77 -2.74 10.03
C PHE A 349 21.69 -1.75 10.75
N SER A 350 21.40 -0.45 10.64
CA SER A 350 22.21 0.60 11.26
C SER A 350 22.16 0.52 12.79
N ILE A 351 20.98 0.37 13.36
CA ILE A 351 20.78 0.22 14.82
C ILE A 351 21.45 -1.06 15.31
N SER A 352 21.28 -2.18 14.61
CA SER A 352 21.89 -3.46 14.97
C SER A 352 23.42 -3.39 14.96
N LEU A 353 23.99 -2.76 13.92
CA LEU A 353 25.44 -2.56 13.82
C LEU A 353 25.97 -1.64 14.94
N PHE A 354 25.23 -0.58 15.27
CA PHE A 354 25.59 0.30 16.38
C PHE A 354 25.66 -0.47 17.71
N PHE A 355 24.64 -1.27 18.04
CA PHE A 355 24.64 -2.07 19.26
C PHE A 355 25.75 -3.13 19.27
N LEU A 356 26.05 -3.74 18.13
CA LEU A 356 27.17 -4.69 18.00
C LEU A 356 28.51 -4.01 18.31
N CYS A 357 28.72 -2.80 17.79
CA CYS A 357 29.92 -2.00 18.10
C CYS A 357 30.01 -1.64 19.58
N VAL A 358 28.90 -1.20 20.20
CA VAL A 358 28.85 -0.88 21.63
C VAL A 358 29.15 -2.12 22.48
N ALA A 359 28.53 -3.27 22.15
CA ALA A 359 28.77 -4.53 22.83
C ALA A 359 30.23 -4.98 22.71
N PHE A 360 30.82 -4.85 21.51
CA PHE A 360 32.24 -5.16 21.29
C PHE A 360 33.17 -4.28 22.13
N LEU A 361 32.91 -2.97 22.19
CA LEU A 361 33.68 -2.05 23.03
C LEU A 361 33.55 -2.37 24.52
N PHE A 362 32.34 -2.73 24.97
CA PHE A 362 32.09 -3.12 26.35
C PHE A 362 32.84 -4.41 26.71
N LEU A 363 32.73 -5.46 25.88
CA LEU A 363 33.47 -6.71 26.07
C LEU A 363 34.98 -6.45 26.14
N ARG A 364 35.52 -5.66 25.21
CA ARG A 364 36.94 -5.28 25.21
C ARG A 364 37.36 -4.55 26.48
N SER A 365 36.52 -3.65 26.99
CA SER A 365 36.78 -2.92 28.24
C SER A 365 36.83 -3.86 29.44
N SER A 366 35.83 -4.76 29.55
CA SER A 366 35.76 -5.76 30.62
C SER A 366 36.97 -6.72 30.61
N PHE A 367 37.42 -7.15 29.42
CA PHE A 367 38.64 -7.96 29.31
C PHE A 367 39.91 -7.22 29.76
N ARG A 368 40.01 -5.91 29.54
CA ARG A 368 41.16 -5.12 30.03
C ARG A 368 41.16 -5.02 31.54
N LEU A 369 40.00 -4.84 32.17
CA LEU A 369 39.87 -4.82 33.63
C LEU A 369 40.27 -6.17 34.24
N PHE A 370 39.85 -7.29 33.63
CA PHE A 370 40.18 -8.62 34.13
C PHE A 370 41.68 -8.97 33.99
N ASN A 371 42.32 -8.52 32.90
CA ASN A 371 43.74 -8.79 32.64
C ASN A 371 44.69 -7.83 33.36
N HIS A 372 44.20 -6.80 34.04
CA HIS A 372 45.03 -5.94 34.86
C HIS A 372 45.39 -6.68 36.16
N LYS A 373 46.32 -7.63 36.09
CA LYS A 373 46.89 -8.25 37.30
C LYS A 373 47.39 -7.13 38.21
N PRO A 374 47.00 -7.09 39.50
CA PRO A 374 47.58 -6.13 40.43
C PRO A 374 49.10 -6.35 40.41
N LYS A 375 49.86 -5.28 40.19
CA LYS A 375 51.31 -5.34 40.40
C LYS A 375 51.50 -5.76 41.85
N LEU A 376 52.10 -6.94 42.07
CA LEU A 376 52.52 -7.36 43.41
C LEU A 376 53.32 -6.21 44.02
N PRO A 377 53.01 -5.80 45.26
CA PRO A 377 53.78 -4.77 45.92
C PRO A 377 55.24 -5.21 45.91
N HIS A 378 56.12 -4.35 45.39
CA HIS A 378 57.56 -4.56 45.49
C HIS A 378 57.88 -4.76 46.96
N GLN A 379 58.30 -5.97 47.34
CA GLN A 379 58.86 -6.22 48.66
C GLN A 379 60.07 -5.30 48.79
N THR A 380 59.95 -4.29 49.64
CA THR A 380 61.07 -3.49 50.10
C THR A 380 61.96 -4.42 50.91
N ILE A 381 63.05 -4.85 50.29
CA ILE A 381 64.15 -5.51 50.99
C ILE A 381 64.69 -4.47 51.98
N LYS A 382 64.45 -4.70 53.27
CA LYS A 382 65.12 -3.93 54.33
C LYS A 382 66.60 -4.37 54.36
N PRO A 383 67.54 -3.41 54.45
CA PRO A 383 68.96 -3.69 54.56
C PRO A 383 69.32 -4.40 55.87
#